data_AF-A0A956HHQ8-F1
#
_entry.id   AF-A0A956HHQ8-F1
#
_cell.length_a   1.000
_cell.length_b   1.000
_cell.length_c   1.000
_cell.angle_alpha   90.00
_cell.angle_beta   90.00
_cell.angle_gamma   90.00
#
_symmetry.space_group_name_H-M   'P 1'
#
loop_
_entity.id
_entity.type
_entity.pdbx_description
1 polymer ?
#
loop_
_entity_poly.entity_id
_entity_poly.type
_entity_poly.pdbx_seq_one_letter_code
_entity_poly.pdbx_strand_id
1 'polypeptide(L)'
;MILRTILLVATSVATFVLAAKAHGRELRLERIVAGVDVVRFGGVNPPFVEALWAAERLRFWTAAPLLGLLVGVALARLGASRTIVAAASVVWAPTLVFVALGLASFWRAGGIDRAGALASVGWWSLVLVSAGLVAWVARGS
;
A
#
# COMPACT_ATOMS: atom_id res chain seq x y z
N MET A 1 -21.19 -16.28 11.01
CA MET A 1 -20.87 -15.95 9.60
C MET A 1 -20.76 -14.43 9.38
N ILE A 2 -21.78 -13.62 9.71
CA ILE A 2 -21.80 -12.16 9.49
C ILE A 2 -20.65 -11.41 10.19
N LEU A 3 -20.48 -11.60 11.50
CA LEU A 3 -19.42 -10.93 12.29
C LEU A 3 -18.03 -11.12 11.68
N ARG A 4 -17.76 -12.32 11.20
CA ARG A 4 -16.47 -12.67 10.61
C ARG A 4 -16.22 -11.92 9.31
N THR A 5 -17.21 -11.87 8.42
CA THR A 5 -17.13 -11.09 7.18
C THR A 5 -16.89 -9.62 7.50
N ILE A 6 -17.57 -9.07 8.52
CA ILE A 6 -17.35 -7.69 8.98
C ILE A 6 -15.90 -7.50 9.44
N LEU A 7 -15.37 -8.41 10.26
CA LEU A 7 -13.98 -8.35 10.73
C LEU A 7 -12.98 -8.45 9.57
N LEU A 8 -13.21 -9.35 8.61
CA LEU A 8 -12.36 -9.48 7.42
C LEU A 8 -12.33 -8.19 6.60
N VAL A 9 -13.49 -7.59 6.36
CA VAL A 9 -13.60 -6.33 5.61
C VAL A 9 -12.92 -5.20 6.37
N ALA A 10 -13.24 -5.02 7.66
CA ALA A 10 -12.68 -3.96 8.49
C ALA A 10 -11.14 -4.04 8.58
N THR A 11 -10.60 -5.23 8.82
CA THR A 11 -9.14 -5.45 8.89
C THR A 11 -8.47 -5.29 7.52
N SER A 12 -9.11 -5.70 6.44
CA SER A 12 -8.59 -5.49 5.07
C SER A 12 -8.53 -4.00 4.72
N VAL A 13 -9.59 -3.24 5.01
CA VAL A 13 -9.63 -1.79 4.81
C VAL A 13 -8.58 -1.09 5.67
N ALA A 14 -8.45 -1.48 6.94
CA ALA A 14 -7.43 -0.93 7.83
C ALA A 14 -6.02 -1.17 7.28
N THR A 15 -5.73 -2.39 6.82
CA THR A 15 -4.43 -2.75 6.23
C THR A 15 -4.14 -1.93 4.97
N PHE A 16 -5.14 -1.75 4.10
CA PHE A 16 -5.03 -0.91 2.91
C PHE A 16 -4.70 0.54 3.25
N VAL A 17 -5.41 1.14 4.22
CA VAL A 17 -5.17 2.52 4.66
C VAL A 17 -3.77 2.67 5.26
N LEU A 18 -3.33 1.70 6.08
CA LEU A 18 -1.99 1.69 6.66
C LEU A 18 -0.91 1.61 5.58
N ALA A 19 -1.08 0.74 4.57
CA ALA A 19 -0.14 0.62 3.46
C ALA A 19 -0.06 1.91 2.62
N ALA A 20 -1.21 2.53 2.32
CA ALA A 20 -1.25 3.81 1.61
C ALA A 20 -0.57 4.94 2.40
N LYS A 21 -0.76 4.97 3.73
CA LYS A 21 -0.08 5.93 4.62
C LYS A 21 1.42 5.69 4.68
N ALA A 22 1.86 4.44 4.77
CA ALA A 22 3.27 4.07 4.74
C ALA A 22 3.92 4.51 3.41
N HIS A 23 3.31 4.19 2.27
CA HIS A 23 3.76 4.65 0.96
C HIS A 23 3.87 6.17 0.85
N GLY A 24 2.83 6.91 1.24
CA GLY A 24 2.84 8.37 1.20
C GLY A 24 3.93 8.99 2.11
N ARG A 25 4.25 8.32 3.22
CA ARG A 25 5.38 8.70 4.07
C ARG A 25 6.71 8.49 3.37
N GLU A 26 6.93 7.35 2.71
CA GLU A 26 8.19 7.10 1.99
C GLU A 26 8.39 8.12 0.86
N LEU A 27 7.31 8.47 0.13
CA LEU A 27 7.38 9.55 -0.86
C LEU A 27 7.73 10.91 -0.24
N ARG A 28 7.25 11.20 0.97
CA ARG A 28 7.67 12.41 1.68
C ARG A 28 9.17 12.39 1.96
N LEU A 29 9.70 11.25 2.40
CA LEU A 29 11.11 11.09 2.74
C LEU A 29 12.00 11.19 1.50
N GLU A 30 11.60 10.57 0.38
CA GLU A 30 12.28 10.70 -0.92
C GLU A 30 12.38 12.17 -1.36
N ARG A 31 11.33 12.97 -1.15
CA ARG A 31 11.37 14.42 -1.44
C ARG A 31 12.27 15.20 -0.49
N ILE A 32 12.26 14.89 0.80
CA ILE A 32 13.13 15.55 1.79
C ILE A 32 14.60 15.30 1.42
N VAL A 33 14.95 14.05 1.04
CA VAL A 33 16.30 13.71 0.56
C VAL A 33 16.65 14.48 -0.72
N ALA A 34 15.68 14.72 -1.60
CA ALA A 34 15.85 15.57 -2.78
C ALA A 34 15.83 17.09 -2.48
N GLY A 35 15.82 17.50 -1.20
CA GLY A 35 15.85 18.90 -0.79
C GLY A 35 14.50 19.62 -0.80
N VAL A 36 13.38 18.89 -0.90
CA VAL A 36 12.01 19.44 -0.93
C VAL A 36 11.18 18.95 0.25
N ASP A 37 11.10 19.75 1.32
CA ASP A 37 10.30 19.41 2.51
C ASP A 37 8.82 19.83 2.39
N VAL A 38 8.56 20.96 1.73
CA VAL A 38 7.22 21.55 1.61
C VAL A 38 6.67 21.40 0.20
N VAL A 39 5.39 21.02 0.10
CA VAL A 39 4.63 21.03 -1.15
C VAL A 39 3.35 21.84 -1.00
N ARG A 40 2.84 22.35 -2.12
CA ARG A 40 1.59 23.08 -2.21
C ARG A 40 0.57 22.23 -2.95
N PHE A 41 -0.46 21.79 -2.22
CA PHE A 41 -1.59 21.10 -2.85
C PHE A 41 -2.42 22.10 -3.65
N GLY A 42 -2.72 21.77 -4.91
CA GLY A 42 -3.43 22.67 -5.83
C GLY A 42 -2.59 23.86 -6.32
N GLY A 43 -1.28 23.88 -6.03
CA GLY A 43 -0.36 24.92 -6.48
C GLY A 43 0.75 24.36 -7.38
N VAL A 44 1.70 25.22 -7.72
CA VAL A 44 2.90 24.83 -8.48
C VAL A 44 3.95 24.26 -7.52
N ASN A 45 4.45 23.06 -7.84
CA ASN A 45 5.55 22.41 -7.10
C ASN A 45 6.81 22.31 -7.97
N PRO A 46 7.99 22.02 -7.37
CA PRO A 46 9.20 21.77 -8.13
C PRO A 46 9.01 20.62 -9.16
N PRO A 47 9.67 20.69 -10.34
CA PRO A 47 9.50 19.70 -11.41
C PRO A 47 9.75 18.25 -10.96
N PHE A 48 10.69 18.05 -10.03
CA PHE A 48 10.97 16.74 -9.43
C PHE A 48 9.74 16.15 -8.72
N VAL A 49 9.00 16.95 -7.95
CA VAL A 49 7.83 16.48 -7.20
C VAL A 49 6.70 16.07 -8.14
N GLU A 50 6.46 16.87 -9.18
CA GLU A 50 5.43 16.57 -10.18
C GLU A 50 5.77 15.32 -10.99
N ALA A 51 7.05 15.16 -11.37
CA ALA A 51 7.54 13.95 -12.02
C ALA A 51 7.41 12.71 -11.13
N LEU A 52 7.79 12.82 -9.85
CA LEU A 52 7.63 11.75 -8.86
C LEU A 52 6.16 11.35 -8.73
N TRP A 53 5.26 12.31 -8.56
CA TRP A 53 3.82 12.03 -8.44
C TRP A 53 3.21 11.45 -9.70
N ALA A 54 3.60 11.94 -10.88
CA ALA A 54 3.15 11.39 -12.15
C ALA A 54 3.59 9.94 -12.32
N ALA A 55 4.87 9.64 -12.01
CA ALA A 55 5.40 8.29 -12.06
C ALA A 55 4.68 7.35 -11.08
N GLU A 56 4.48 7.77 -9.83
CA GLU A 56 3.80 6.97 -8.81
C GLU A 56 2.33 6.71 -9.15
N ARG A 57 1.61 7.72 -9.67
CA ARG A 57 0.24 7.52 -10.17
C ARG A 57 0.21 6.53 -11.32
N LEU A 58 1.09 6.68 -12.30
CA LEU A 58 1.14 5.77 -13.45
C LEU A 58 1.43 4.33 -12.98
N ARG A 59 2.43 4.14 -12.11
CA ARG A 59 2.79 2.84 -11.55
C ARG A 59 1.62 2.22 -10.81
N PHE A 60 0.97 2.97 -9.91
CA PHE A 60 -0.16 2.46 -9.13
C PHE A 60 -1.35 2.10 -10.02
N TRP A 61 -1.79 3.02 -10.87
CA TRP A 61 -2.97 2.83 -11.73
C TRP A 61 -2.77 1.78 -12.82
N THR A 62 -1.52 1.40 -13.11
CA THR A 62 -1.21 0.28 -13.98
C THR A 62 -1.11 -1.03 -13.19
N ALA A 63 -0.30 -1.05 -12.13
CA ALA A 63 0.01 -2.28 -11.40
C ALA A 63 -1.18 -2.80 -10.57
N ALA A 64 -1.95 -1.93 -9.93
CA ALA A 64 -3.05 -2.33 -9.06
C ALA A 64 -4.17 -3.10 -9.80
N PRO A 65 -4.73 -2.60 -10.93
CA PRO A 65 -5.75 -3.36 -11.66
C PRO A 65 -5.20 -4.63 -12.30
N LEU A 66 -3.96 -4.61 -12.81
CA LEU A 66 -3.34 -5.81 -13.38
C LEU A 66 -3.14 -6.89 -12.31
N LEU A 67 -2.57 -6.55 -11.17
CA LEU A 67 -2.38 -7.49 -10.07
C LEU A 67 -3.74 -7.98 -9.53
N GLY A 68 -4.71 -7.07 -9.39
CA GLY A 68 -6.05 -7.41 -8.95
C GLY A 68 -6.73 -8.40 -9.89
N LEU A 69 -6.62 -8.19 -11.20
CA LEU A 69 -7.15 -9.11 -12.21
C LEU A 69 -6.46 -10.48 -12.13
N LEU A 70 -5.12 -10.51 -12.10
CA LEU A 70 -4.36 -11.76 -12.08
C LEU A 70 -4.65 -12.59 -10.83
N VAL A 71 -4.61 -11.97 -9.65
CA VAL A 71 -4.90 -12.63 -8.38
C VAL A 71 -6.37 -13.06 -8.30
N GLY A 72 -7.30 -12.20 -8.75
CA GLY A 72 -8.72 -12.50 -8.77
C GLY A 72 -9.05 -13.71 -9.64
N VAL A 73 -8.50 -13.76 -10.87
CA VAL A 73 -8.66 -14.91 -11.77
C VAL A 73 -8.04 -16.16 -11.16
N ALA A 74 -6.82 -16.08 -10.62
CA ALA A 74 -6.16 -17.22 -10.00
C ALA A 74 -6.98 -17.81 -8.85
N LEU A 75 -7.46 -16.97 -7.92
CA LEU A 75 -8.27 -17.41 -6.79
C LEU A 75 -9.63 -17.96 -7.22
N ALA A 76 -10.28 -17.36 -8.22
CA ALA A 76 -11.52 -17.87 -8.76
C ALA A 76 -11.34 -19.27 -9.39
N ARG A 77 -10.23 -19.50 -10.10
CA ARG A 77 -9.88 -20.82 -10.67
C ARG A 77 -9.56 -21.87 -9.61
N LEU A 78 -9.09 -21.44 -8.43
CA LEU A 78 -8.86 -22.30 -7.27
C LEU A 78 -10.13 -22.55 -6.43
N GLY A 79 -11.29 -22.04 -6.86
CA GLY A 79 -12.56 -22.25 -6.16
C GLY A 79 -12.74 -21.38 -4.90
N ALA A 80 -11.96 -20.29 -4.76
CA ALA A 80 -12.14 -19.37 -3.65
C ALA A 80 -13.54 -18.72 -3.68
N SER A 81 -14.06 -18.39 -2.49
CA SER A 81 -15.36 -17.72 -2.39
C SER A 81 -15.35 -16.34 -3.05
N ARG A 82 -16.52 -15.88 -3.54
CA ARG A 82 -16.66 -14.56 -4.17
C ARG A 82 -16.15 -13.41 -3.28
N THR A 83 -16.36 -13.52 -1.97
CA THR A 83 -15.87 -12.55 -0.98
C THR A 83 -14.34 -12.49 -0.96
N ILE A 84 -13.66 -13.63 -0.98
CA ILE A 84 -12.19 -13.69 -0.99
C ILE A 84 -11.65 -13.16 -2.32
N VAL A 85 -12.25 -13.54 -3.45
CA VAL A 85 -11.88 -13.01 -4.77
C VAL A 85 -12.03 -11.49 -4.81
N ALA A 86 -13.14 -10.94 -4.31
CA ALA A 86 -13.37 -9.50 -4.25
C ALA A 86 -12.37 -8.79 -3.32
N ALA A 87 -12.16 -9.31 -2.10
CA ALA A 87 -11.20 -8.74 -1.15
C ALA A 87 -9.78 -8.74 -1.73
N ALA A 88 -9.37 -9.84 -2.35
CA ALA A 88 -8.05 -9.97 -2.96
C ALA A 88 -7.86 -8.99 -4.14
N SER A 89 -8.86 -8.88 -5.01
CA SER A 89 -8.77 -8.06 -6.23
C SER A 89 -8.84 -6.57 -5.95
N VAL A 90 -9.73 -6.16 -5.03
CA VAL A 90 -10.07 -4.74 -4.80
C VAL A 90 -9.30 -4.13 -3.63
N VAL A 91 -8.89 -4.94 -2.64
CA VAL A 91 -8.24 -4.43 -1.43
C VAL A 91 -6.81 -4.93 -1.33
N TRP A 92 -6.58 -6.24 -1.39
CA TRP A 92 -5.24 -6.78 -1.13
C TRP A 92 -4.26 -6.50 -2.26
N ALA A 93 -4.67 -6.59 -3.52
CA ALA A 93 -3.81 -6.25 -4.65
C ALA A 93 -3.36 -4.77 -4.62
N PRO A 94 -4.26 -3.76 -4.49
CA PRO A 94 -3.83 -2.38 -4.28
C PRO A 94 -2.96 -2.17 -3.03
N THR A 95 -3.24 -2.90 -1.94
CA THR A 95 -2.40 -2.88 -0.73
C THR A 95 -0.98 -3.34 -1.03
N LEU A 96 -0.82 -4.46 -1.73
CA LEU A 96 0.49 -4.98 -2.13
C LEU A 96 1.24 -4.03 -3.06
N VAL A 97 0.53 -3.34 -3.96
CA VAL A 97 1.14 -2.31 -4.82
C VAL A 97 1.62 -1.12 -3.99
N PHE A 98 0.84 -0.64 -3.02
CA PHE A 98 1.32 0.40 -2.10
C PHE A 98 2.54 -0.04 -1.31
N VAL A 99 2.57 -1.29 -0.83
CA VAL A 99 3.74 -1.85 -0.15
C VAL A 99 4.96 -1.84 -1.08
N ALA A 100 4.82 -2.37 -2.30
CA ALA A 100 5.91 -2.45 -3.26
C ALA A 100 6.45 -1.06 -3.64
N LEU A 101 5.57 -0.10 -3.91
CA LEU A 101 5.97 1.28 -4.25
C LEU A 101 6.58 2.01 -3.05
N GLY A 102 6.08 1.78 -1.84
CA GLY A 102 6.65 2.33 -0.61
C GLY A 102 8.07 1.82 -0.37
N LEU A 103 8.29 0.51 -0.48
CA LEU A 103 9.63 -0.07 -0.37
C LEU A 103 10.58 0.42 -1.46
N ALA A 104 10.08 0.55 -2.70
CA ALA A 104 10.86 1.12 -3.79
C ALA A 104 11.25 2.59 -3.52
N SER A 105 10.36 3.40 -2.96
CA SER A 105 10.64 4.78 -2.57
C SER A 105 11.66 4.84 -1.41
N PHE A 106 11.52 3.98 -0.42
CA PHE A 106 12.48 3.83 0.68
C PHE A 106 13.89 3.53 0.16
N TRP A 107 14.02 2.62 -0.81
CA TRP A 107 15.33 2.31 -1.43
C TRP A 107 15.87 3.45 -2.28
N ARG A 108 15.03 4.18 -3.03
CA ARG A 108 15.46 5.36 -3.80
C ARG A 108 15.94 6.50 -2.92
N ALA A 109 15.38 6.62 -1.71
CA ALA A 109 15.82 7.59 -0.71
C ALA A 109 17.20 7.26 -0.10
N GLY A 110 17.84 6.13 -0.48
CA GLY A 110 19.23 5.82 -0.14
C GLY A 110 19.46 5.33 1.29
N GLY A 111 18.39 4.96 2.02
CA GLY A 111 18.48 4.64 3.44
C GLY A 111 18.53 5.93 4.27
N ILE A 112 17.45 6.17 4.99
CA ILE A 112 17.18 7.44 5.69
C ILE A 112 18.05 7.52 6.95
N ASP A 113 18.24 8.73 7.49
CA ASP A 113 18.78 8.91 8.83
C ASP A 113 18.05 8.03 9.88
N ARG A 114 18.68 7.83 11.05
CA ARG A 114 18.15 6.93 12.09
C ARG A 114 16.71 7.27 12.49
N ALA A 115 16.35 8.56 12.51
CA ALA A 115 15.02 9.00 12.93
C ALA A 115 13.94 8.68 11.88
N GLY A 116 14.24 8.92 10.60
CA GLY A 116 13.36 8.58 9.50
C GLY A 116 13.21 7.06 9.34
N ALA A 117 14.30 6.31 9.53
CA ALA A 117 14.30 4.85 9.51
C ALA A 117 13.41 4.24 10.62
N LEU A 118 13.52 4.72 11.87
CA LEU A 118 12.70 4.24 12.99
C LEU A 118 11.20 4.45 12.74
N ALA A 119 10.83 5.63 12.24
CA ALA A 119 9.44 5.92 11.94
C ALA A 119 8.91 5.13 10.73
N SER A 120 9.73 4.85 9.71
CA SER A 120 9.39 3.92 8.63
C SER A 120 9.19 2.50 9.15
N VAL A 121 10.08 1.99 10.02
CA VAL A 121 9.93 0.69 10.69
C VAL A 121 8.61 0.60 11.46
N GLY A 122 8.23 1.67 12.17
CA GLY A 122 6.94 1.74 12.87
C GLY A 122 5.74 1.55 11.93
N TRP A 123 5.71 2.29 10.82
CA TRP A 123 4.63 2.16 9.83
C TRP A 123 4.59 0.78 9.16
N TRP A 124 5.74 0.25 8.74
CA TRP A 124 5.81 -1.08 8.13
C TRP A 124 5.43 -2.19 9.11
N SER A 125 5.78 -2.04 10.40
CA SER A 125 5.34 -2.96 11.45
C SER A 125 3.82 -2.98 11.59
N LEU A 126 3.16 -1.82 11.56
CA LEU A 126 1.69 -1.74 11.58
C LEU A 126 1.05 -2.41 10.36
N VAL A 127 1.64 -2.24 9.18
CA VAL A 127 1.18 -2.93 7.96
C VAL A 127 1.31 -4.45 8.12
N LEU A 128 2.44 -4.95 8.62
CA LEU A 128 2.65 -6.39 8.82
C LEU A 128 1.71 -6.98 9.89
N VAL A 129 1.52 -6.29 11.01
CA VAL A 129 0.60 -6.72 12.07
C VAL A 129 -0.84 -6.77 11.56
N SER A 130 -1.28 -5.73 10.85
CA SER A 130 -2.63 -5.69 10.28
C SER A 130 -2.84 -6.75 9.18
N ALA A 131 -1.85 -6.99 8.32
CA ALA A 131 -1.87 -8.07 7.35
C ALA A 131 -1.93 -9.46 8.03
N GLY A 132 -1.18 -9.66 9.12
CA GLY A 132 -1.25 -10.86 9.94
C GLY A 132 -2.64 -11.10 10.53
N LEU A 133 -3.30 -10.02 10.98
CA LEU A 133 -4.67 -10.06 11.47
C LEU A 133 -5.67 -10.41 10.36
N VAL A 134 -5.52 -9.85 9.15
CA VAL A 134 -6.32 -10.23 7.97
C VAL A 134 -6.14 -11.71 7.63
N ALA A 135 -4.92 -12.24 7.69
CA ALA A 135 -4.65 -13.65 7.43
C ALA A 135 -5.23 -14.57 8.52
N TRP A 136 -5.24 -14.14 9.78
CA TRP A 136 -5.87 -14.86 10.89
C TRP A 136 -7.41 -14.86 10.76
N VAL A 137 -7.98 -13.65 10.63
CA VAL A 137 -9.15 -13.29 9.78
C VAL A 137 -9.67 -14.40 8.87
N ALA A 138 -8.98 -14.51 7.74
CA ALA A 138 -9.34 -15.32 6.60
C ALA A 138 -9.24 -16.84 6.87
N ARG A 139 -8.31 -17.30 7.71
CA ARG A 139 -7.98 -18.74 7.84
C ARG A 139 -9.09 -19.63 8.37
N GLY A 140 -9.96 -19.14 9.22
CA GLY A 140 -11.10 -19.97 9.64
C GLY A 140 -12.32 -19.89 8.71
N SER A 141 -12.27 -19.13 7.60
CA SER A 141 -13.44 -18.73 6.78
C SER A 141 -13.86 -19.81 5.82
#